data_AF-A0A5C5X190-F1
#
_entry.id   AF-A0A5C5X190-F1
#
_cell.length_a   1.000
_cell.length_b   1.000
_cell.length_c   1.000
_cell.angle_alpha   90.00
_cell.angle_beta   90.00
_cell.angle_gamma   90.00
#
_symmetry.space_group_name_H-M   'P 1'
#
loop_
_entity.id
_entity.type
_entity.pdbx_description
1 polymer ?
#
loop_
_entity_poly.entity_id
_entity_poly.type
_entity_poly.pdbx_seq_one_letter_code
_entity_poly.pdbx_strand_id
1 'polypeptide(L)'
;MQPRQTDHSLSPISELSDSQKVAACLSTGIKPVVSAIMPTFGRPELVSESVAMFLAQDYPQKELIILNDCDGQIFRFDHPQVRVVNQSQRYATLGEKRNACIKLAEGEVIAVWDDDDVYLPWRFSDAVSEMLSRQGSWALPRTG
;
A
#
# COMPACT_ATOMS: atom_id res chain seq x y z
N MET A 1 4.19 19.79 47.88
CA MET A 1 3.51 20.04 46.58
C MET A 1 4.44 19.52 45.50
N GLN A 2 4.24 18.30 45.01
CA GLN A 2 5.04 17.73 43.92
C GLN A 2 4.36 18.04 42.58
N PRO A 3 5.08 18.47 41.53
CA PRO A 3 4.51 18.48 40.20
C PRO A 3 4.56 17.06 39.62
N ARG A 4 3.40 16.58 39.15
CA ARG A 4 3.31 15.50 38.15
C ARG A 4 3.91 16.02 36.85
N GLN A 5 4.87 15.30 36.29
CA GLN A 5 5.04 15.23 34.85
C GLN A 5 5.28 13.77 34.47
N THR A 6 4.24 13.16 33.91
CA THR A 6 4.36 11.93 33.12
C THR A 6 4.88 12.33 31.75
N ASP A 7 6.17 12.13 31.53
CA ASP A 7 6.76 12.14 30.19
C ASP A 7 6.31 10.85 29.49
N HIS A 8 5.25 10.95 28.68
CA HIS A 8 4.95 9.94 27.67
C HIS A 8 5.77 10.29 26.43
N SER A 9 7.05 9.92 26.45
CA SER A 9 7.88 9.75 25.27
C SER A 9 7.19 8.75 24.33
N LEU A 10 6.28 9.24 23.49
CA LEU A 10 5.69 8.45 22.41
C LEU A 10 6.80 8.17 21.39
N SER A 11 7.07 6.90 21.15
CA SER A 11 7.99 6.48 20.08
C SER A 11 7.56 7.08 18.74
N PRO A 12 8.49 7.49 17.87
CA PRO A 12 8.18 7.92 16.51
C PRO A 12 7.31 6.86 15.79
N ILE A 13 6.33 7.28 14.99
CA ILE A 13 5.42 6.36 14.24
C ILE A 13 6.22 5.34 13.40
N SER A 14 7.43 5.69 12.96
CA SER A 14 8.35 4.82 12.24
C SER A 14 8.79 3.58 13.01
N GLU A 15 8.71 3.58 14.34
CA GLU A 15 9.14 2.47 15.23
C GLU A 15 7.97 1.58 15.69
N LEU A 16 6.74 1.91 15.33
CA LEU A 16 5.55 1.15 15.71
C LEU A 16 5.35 -0.09 14.82
N SER A 17 4.75 -1.16 15.35
CA SER A 17 4.27 -2.27 14.52
C SER A 17 3.13 -1.82 13.60
N ASP A 18 2.89 -2.51 12.48
CA ASP A 18 1.86 -2.11 11.50
C ASP A 18 0.47 -1.94 12.15
N SER A 19 0.13 -2.85 13.08
CA SER A 19 -1.07 -2.78 13.90
C SER A 19 -1.15 -1.53 14.78
N GLN A 20 -0.02 -1.11 15.36
CA GLN A 20 0.09 0.09 16.19
C GLN A 20 0.05 1.36 15.35
N LYS A 21 0.60 1.36 14.13
CA LYS A 21 0.52 2.50 13.20
C LYS A 21 -0.91 2.76 12.77
N VAL A 22 -1.67 1.72 12.41
CA VAL A 22 -3.09 1.85 12.06
C VAL A 22 -3.91 2.33 13.25
N ALA A 23 -3.66 1.80 14.46
CA ALA A 23 -4.31 2.27 15.69
C ALA A 23 -3.93 3.73 16.06
N ALA A 24 -2.69 4.15 15.79
CA ALA A 24 -2.25 5.53 15.96
C ALA A 24 -2.93 6.46 14.95
N CYS A 25 -3.06 6.07 13.68
CA CYS A 25 -3.80 6.82 12.66
C CYS A 25 -5.27 7.01 13.07
N LEU A 26 -5.91 5.94 13.56
CA LEU A 26 -7.27 5.94 14.09
C LEU A 26 -7.49 6.94 15.24
N SER A 27 -6.49 7.11 16.11
CA SER A 27 -6.60 7.97 17.29
C SER A 27 -6.13 9.41 17.07
N THR A 28 -5.31 9.66 16.04
CA THR A 28 -4.73 10.98 15.74
C THR A 28 -5.39 11.71 14.56
N GLY A 29 -6.30 11.04 13.83
CA GLY A 29 -6.94 11.61 12.63
C GLY A 29 -6.02 11.69 11.41
N ILE A 30 -4.83 11.09 11.48
CA ILE A 30 -3.90 10.96 10.36
C ILE A 30 -4.39 9.83 9.46
N LYS A 31 -4.43 10.10 8.15
CA LYS A 31 -4.79 9.10 7.14
C LYS A 31 -3.61 8.13 6.93
N PRO A 32 -3.81 6.80 6.92
CA PRO A 32 -2.73 5.85 6.65
C PRO A 32 -2.28 5.96 5.19
N VAL A 33 -1.00 5.68 4.91
CA VAL A 33 -0.49 5.54 3.55
C VAL A 33 -0.94 4.18 2.98
N VAL A 34 -1.50 4.22 1.77
CA VAL A 34 -1.91 3.03 1.03
C VAL A 34 -0.83 2.64 0.02
N SER A 35 -0.26 1.46 0.16
CA SER A 35 0.61 0.85 -0.85
C SER A 35 -0.20 -0.08 -1.74
N ALA A 36 -0.47 0.38 -2.97
CA ALA A 36 -1.07 -0.44 -4.01
C ALA A 36 0.00 -1.35 -4.63
N ILE A 37 -0.23 -2.66 -4.63
CA ILE A 37 0.70 -3.65 -5.19
C ILE A 37 0.17 -4.22 -6.50
N MET A 38 0.92 -4.04 -7.59
CA MET A 38 0.56 -4.48 -8.93
C MET A 38 1.60 -5.47 -9.49
N PRO A 39 1.43 -6.78 -9.24
CA PRO A 39 2.21 -7.78 -9.95
C PRO A 39 1.73 -7.90 -11.41
N THR A 40 2.63 -7.72 -12.39
CA THR A 40 2.27 -7.76 -13.83
C THR A 40 3.22 -8.62 -14.66
N PHE A 41 2.72 -9.25 -15.73
CA PHE A 41 3.54 -10.02 -16.68
C PHE A 41 3.04 -9.84 -18.11
N GLY A 42 3.79 -9.11 -18.94
CA GLY A 42 3.58 -9.08 -20.39
C GLY A 42 2.32 -8.33 -20.85
N ARG A 43 1.81 -7.37 -20.06
CA ARG A 43 0.53 -6.68 -20.29
C ARG A 43 0.67 -5.14 -20.32
N PRO A 44 1.41 -4.57 -21.27
CA PRO A 44 1.81 -3.16 -21.19
C PRO A 44 0.66 -2.16 -21.33
N GLU A 45 -0.36 -2.49 -22.12
CA GLU A 45 -1.54 -1.63 -22.32
C GLU A 45 -2.36 -1.55 -21.03
N LEU A 46 -2.67 -2.71 -20.43
CA LEU A 46 -3.41 -2.81 -19.18
C LEU A 46 -2.69 -2.13 -18.01
N VAL A 47 -1.37 -2.30 -17.93
CA VAL A 47 -0.54 -1.58 -16.93
C VAL A 47 -0.68 -0.07 -17.07
N SER A 48 -0.71 0.45 -18.31
CA SER A 48 -0.81 1.89 -18.54
C SER A 48 -2.18 2.44 -18.12
N GLU A 49 -3.26 1.72 -18.44
CA GLU A 49 -4.62 2.07 -18.01
C GLU A 49 -4.77 1.99 -16.48
N SER A 50 -4.24 0.92 -15.89
CA SER A 50 -4.26 0.69 -14.45
C SER A 50 -3.49 1.78 -13.67
N VAL A 51 -2.34 2.22 -14.18
CA VAL A 51 -1.61 3.38 -13.61
C VAL A 51 -2.45 4.66 -13.69
N ALA A 52 -3.13 4.92 -14.81
CA ALA A 52 -3.99 6.09 -14.92
C ALA A 52 -5.13 6.06 -13.90
N MET A 53 -5.76 4.89 -13.68
CA MET A 53 -6.79 4.71 -12.66
C MET A 53 -6.26 4.89 -11.22
N PHE A 54 -5.04 4.43 -10.95
CA PHE A 54 -4.39 4.64 -9.66
C PHE A 54 -4.14 6.14 -9.40
N LEU A 55 -3.59 6.84 -10.38
CA LEU A 55 -3.30 8.27 -10.26
C LEU A 55 -4.59 9.09 -10.07
N ALA A 56 -5.69 8.67 -10.69
CA ALA A 56 -7.00 9.28 -10.54
C ALA A 56 -7.68 9.07 -9.17
N GLN A 57 -7.13 8.23 -8.28
CA GLN A 57 -7.71 8.05 -6.94
C GLN A 57 -7.74 9.36 -6.15
N ASP A 58 -8.85 9.65 -5.47
CA ASP A 58 -9.06 10.84 -4.64
C ASP A 58 -8.29 10.83 -3.31
N TYR A 59 -7.64 9.71 -3.00
CA TYR A 59 -6.88 9.52 -1.77
C TYR A 59 -5.44 10.02 -1.92
N PRO A 60 -4.99 10.97 -1.08
CA PRO A 60 -3.70 11.65 -1.30
C PRO A 60 -2.48 10.81 -0.89
N GLN A 61 -2.58 10.04 0.19
CA GLN A 61 -1.46 9.29 0.76
C GLN A 61 -1.41 7.89 0.18
N LYS A 62 -0.89 7.78 -1.05
CA LYS A 62 -0.80 6.51 -1.78
C LYS A 62 0.52 6.38 -2.53
N GLU A 63 0.99 5.15 -2.66
CA GLU A 63 2.03 4.74 -3.61
C GLU A 63 1.56 3.53 -4.42
N LEU A 64 2.07 3.37 -5.63
CA LEU A 64 1.87 2.21 -6.50
C LEU A 64 3.21 1.54 -6.73
N ILE A 65 3.25 0.24 -6.46
CA ILE A 65 4.41 -0.61 -6.70
C ILE A 65 4.07 -1.57 -7.82
N ILE A 66 4.73 -1.37 -8.96
CA ILE A 66 4.62 -2.24 -10.13
C ILE A 66 5.77 -3.23 -10.09
N LEU A 67 5.46 -4.51 -9.93
CA LEU A 67 6.45 -5.59 -10.03
C LEU A 67 6.26 -6.33 -11.35
N ASN A 68 7.09 -5.98 -12.32
CA ASN A 68 7.15 -6.62 -13.62
C ASN A 68 8.24 -7.70 -13.61
N ASP A 69 7.88 -8.92 -13.96
CA ASP A 69 8.79 -10.07 -14.07
C ASP A 69 8.76 -10.72 -15.46
N CYS A 70 8.33 -9.95 -16.47
CA CYS A 70 8.41 -10.34 -17.87
C CYS A 70 9.76 -9.92 -18.45
N ASP A 71 10.61 -10.90 -18.74
CA ASP A 71 11.95 -10.67 -19.30
C ASP A 71 11.88 -9.89 -20.62
N GLY A 72 12.80 -8.95 -20.79
CA GLY A 72 12.82 -8.03 -21.94
C GLY A 72 11.74 -6.93 -21.95
N GLN A 73 10.78 -6.94 -21.02
CA GLN A 73 9.82 -5.85 -20.83
C GLN A 73 10.32 -4.86 -19.79
N ILE A 74 10.29 -3.57 -20.10
CA ILE A 74 10.71 -2.52 -19.18
C ILE A 74 9.61 -1.45 -19.12
N PHE A 75 9.04 -1.26 -17.93
CA PHE A 75 8.19 -0.12 -17.64
C PHE A 75 9.02 1.04 -17.07
N ARG A 76 8.68 2.26 -17.48
CA ARG A 76 9.20 3.51 -16.91
C ARG A 76 8.04 4.47 -16.72
N PHE A 77 7.76 4.80 -15.46
CA PHE A 77 6.79 5.81 -15.08
C PHE A 77 7.53 6.86 -14.25
N ASP A 78 7.50 8.11 -14.70
CA ASP A 78 8.10 9.24 -13.99
C ASP A 78 7.01 9.94 -13.18
N HIS A 79 6.67 9.37 -12.03
CA HIS A 79 5.70 9.94 -11.12
C HIS A 79 6.10 9.63 -9.67
N PRO A 80 6.07 10.61 -8.74
CA PRO A 80 6.54 10.42 -7.36
C PRO A 80 5.78 9.36 -6.57
N GLN A 81 4.55 9.04 -6.99
CA GLN A 81 3.72 8.00 -6.36
C GLN A 81 3.77 6.64 -7.07
N VAL A 82 4.57 6.48 -8.14
CA VAL A 82 4.65 5.23 -8.90
C VAL A 82 6.09 4.74 -8.92
N ARG A 83 6.31 3.55 -8.37
CA ARG A 83 7.61 2.88 -8.37
C ARG A 83 7.52 1.58 -9.15
N VAL A 84 8.47 1.42 -10.07
CA VAL A 84 8.56 0.23 -10.93
C VAL A 84 9.78 -0.58 -10.54
N VAL A 85 9.58 -1.88 -10.36
CA VAL A 85 10.64 -2.88 -10.22
C VAL A 85 10.52 -3.84 -11.39
N ASN A 86 11.45 -3.74 -12.34
CA ASN A 86 11.56 -4.67 -13.46
C ASN A 86 12.55 -5.79 -13.08
N GLN A 87 12.13 -7.04 -13.23
CA GLN A 87 12.91 -8.26 -12.99
C GLN A 87 13.00 -9.05 -14.29
N SER A 88 14.18 -9.60 -14.58
CA SER A 88 14.39 -10.50 -15.73
C SER A 88 13.95 -11.94 -15.43
N GLN A 89 13.71 -12.28 -14.16
CA GLN A 89 13.34 -13.62 -13.73
C GLN A 89 11.90 -13.64 -13.23
N ARG A 90 11.10 -14.52 -13.83
CA ARG A 90 9.72 -14.78 -13.41
C ARG A 90 9.69 -15.46 -12.04
N TYR A 91 8.77 -15.04 -11.18
CA TYR A 91 8.47 -15.71 -9.91
C TYR A 91 7.77 -17.05 -10.16
N ALA A 92 7.98 -18.06 -9.30
CA ALA A 92 7.41 -19.39 -9.49
C ALA A 92 5.88 -19.38 -9.27
N THR A 93 5.39 -18.53 -8.37
CA THR A 93 3.95 -18.38 -8.11
C THR A 93 3.52 -16.92 -7.96
N LEU A 94 2.22 -16.65 -8.15
CA LEU A 94 1.63 -15.34 -7.87
C LEU A 94 1.73 -14.96 -6.38
N GLY A 95 1.64 -15.94 -5.48
CA GLY A 95 1.77 -15.71 -4.04
C GLY A 95 3.17 -15.22 -3.65
N GLU A 96 4.23 -15.85 -4.19
CA GLU A 96 5.60 -15.38 -4.02
C GLU A 96 5.80 -13.97 -4.56
N LYS A 97 5.23 -13.68 -5.73
CA LYS A 97 5.29 -12.36 -6.35
C LYS A 97 4.60 -11.30 -5.51
N ARG A 98 3.39 -11.59 -4.99
CA ARG A 98 2.67 -10.69 -4.06
C ARG A 98 3.46 -10.46 -2.77
N ASN A 99 4.06 -11.50 -2.20
CA ASN A 99 4.94 -11.36 -1.03
C ASN A 99 6.16 -10.48 -1.33
N ALA A 100 6.73 -10.56 -2.54
CA ALA A 100 7.80 -9.66 -2.97
C ALA A 100 7.31 -8.21 -3.09
N CYS A 101 6.12 -7.96 -3.65
CA CYS A 101 5.52 -6.63 -3.67
C CYS A 101 5.30 -6.08 -2.26
N ILE A 102 4.80 -6.89 -1.32
CA ILE A 102 4.56 -6.48 0.08
C ILE A 102 5.87 -6.05 0.74
N LYS A 103 6.98 -6.76 0.50
CA LYS A 103 8.30 -6.37 1.03
C LYS A 103 8.82 -5.04 0.48
N LEU A 104 8.32 -4.60 -0.67
CA LEU A 104 8.66 -3.30 -1.25
C LEU A 104 7.79 -2.18 -0.69
N ALA A 105 6.61 -2.49 -0.13
CA ALA A 105 5.65 -1.50 0.36
C ALA A 105 6.17 -0.72 1.58
N GLU A 106 5.91 0.58 1.58
CA GLU A 106 6.29 1.51 2.65
C GLU A 106 5.08 2.01 3.46
N GLY A 107 3.86 1.85 2.94
CA GLY A 107 2.62 2.26 3.57
C GLY A 107 2.06 1.24 4.57
N GLU A 108 1.20 1.71 5.45
CA GLU A 108 0.58 0.92 6.51
C GLU A 108 -0.55 0.01 6.02
N VAL A 109 -1.14 0.33 4.87
CA VAL A 109 -2.26 -0.42 4.27
C VAL A 109 -1.84 -0.97 2.92
N ILE A 110 -1.93 -2.28 2.78
CA ILE A 110 -1.72 -2.94 1.49
C ILE A 110 -3.04 -3.02 0.73
N ALA A 111 -3.06 -2.49 -0.49
CA ALA A 111 -4.14 -2.69 -1.44
C ALA A 111 -3.66 -3.57 -2.59
N VAL A 112 -4.38 -4.67 -2.87
CA VAL A 112 -4.16 -5.43 -4.11
C VAL A 112 -4.67 -4.57 -5.27
N TRP A 113 -3.82 -4.41 -6.28
CA TRP A 113 -4.09 -3.59 -7.47
C TRP A 113 -3.73 -4.40 -8.71
N ASP A 114 -4.62 -5.28 -9.14
CA ASP A 114 -4.41 -6.11 -10.33
C ASP A 114 -4.50 -5.24 -11.61
N ASP A 115 -3.67 -5.56 -12.62
CA ASP A 115 -3.51 -4.73 -13.83
C ASP A 115 -4.70 -4.79 -14.81
N ASP A 116 -5.58 -5.78 -14.66
CA ASP A 116 -6.73 -6.05 -15.53
C ASP A 116 -8.10 -5.73 -14.90
N ASP A 117 -8.10 -5.07 -13.73
CA ASP A 117 -9.30 -4.63 -13.03
C ASP A 117 -9.62 -3.15 -13.28
N VAL A 118 -10.91 -2.80 -13.16
CA VAL A 118 -11.40 -1.42 -13.22
C VAL A 118 -11.58 -0.87 -11.80
N TYR A 119 -10.94 0.27 -11.53
CA TYR A 119 -10.99 0.93 -10.24
C TYR A 119 -11.66 2.31 -10.33
N LEU A 120 -12.68 2.53 -9.49
CA LEU A 120 -13.35 3.81 -9.39
C LEU A 120 -12.48 4.84 -8.63
N PRO A 121 -12.57 6.15 -8.94
CA PRO A 121 -11.71 7.18 -8.32
C PRO A 121 -11.77 7.26 -6.78
N TRP A 122 -12.85 6.81 -6.15
CA TRP A 122 -13.03 6.87 -4.69
C TRP A 122 -12.75 5.55 -3.99
N ARG A 123 -12.13 4.57 -4.66
CA ARG A 123 -11.94 3.22 -4.11
C ARG A 123 -11.12 3.25 -2.81
N PHE A 124 -10.04 4.01 -2.76
CA PHE A 124 -9.21 4.09 -1.56
C PHE A 124 -9.85 4.90 -0.43
N SER A 125 -10.48 6.02 -0.71
CA SER A 125 -11.18 6.81 0.32
C SER A 125 -12.30 6.00 0.97
N ASP A 126 -13.09 5.29 0.17
CA ASP A 126 -14.15 4.40 0.66
C ASP A 126 -13.59 3.23 1.49
N ALA A 127 -12.59 2.51 0.96
CA ALA A 127 -12.00 1.37 1.66
C ALA A 127 -11.32 1.75 2.98
N VAL A 128 -10.55 2.85 3.00
CA VAL A 128 -9.90 3.34 4.21
C VAL A 128 -10.95 3.85 5.20
N SER A 129 -11.96 4.60 4.76
CA SER A 129 -13.05 5.06 5.64
C SER A 129 -13.74 3.88 6.33
N GLU A 130 -14.04 2.82 5.58
CA GLU A 130 -14.68 1.62 6.11
C GLU A 130 -13.76 0.82 7.05
N MET A 131 -12.46 0.72 6.72
CA MET A 131 -11.48 0.10 7.62
C MET A 131 -11.42 0.83 8.96
N LEU A 132 -11.40 2.16 8.92
CA LEU A 132 -11.29 2.99 10.12
C LEU A 132 -12.59 2.99 10.93
N SER A 133 -13.76 2.97 10.27
CA SER A 133 -15.07 2.99 10.95
C SER A 133 -15.36 1.71 11.73
N ARG A 134 -14.83 0.56 11.28
CA ARG A 134 -15.23 -0.75 11.80
C ARG A 134 -14.40 -1.33 12.94
N GLN A 135 -13.32 -0.69 13.41
CA GLN A 135 -12.31 -1.34 14.28
C GLN A 135 -12.00 -2.79 13.80
N GLY A 136 -11.93 -2.97 12.47
CA GLY A 136 -12.18 -4.27 11.84
C GLY A 136 -11.14 -5.31 12.22
N SER A 137 -11.58 -6.41 12.83
CA SER A 137 -10.75 -7.57 13.18
C SER A 137 -10.03 -8.26 12.00
N TRP A 138 -10.32 -7.83 10.77
CA TRP A 138 -9.67 -8.28 9.54
C TRP A 138 -8.37 -7.52 9.23
N ALA A 139 -8.13 -6.37 9.88
CA ALA A 139 -6.97 -5.49 9.62
C ALA A 139 -5.72 -5.88 10.43
N LEU A 140 -5.85 -6.81 11.38
CA LEU A 140 -4.74 -7.28 12.19
C LEU A 140 -4.37 -8.70 11.77
N PRO A 141 -3.12 -8.98 11.33
CA PRO A 141 -2.68 -10.36 11.22
C PRO A 141 -2.90 -11.00 12.58
N ARG A 142 -3.60 -12.14 12.62
CA ARG A 142 -3.72 -12.93 13.84
C ARG A 142 -2.31 -13.40 14.20
N THR A 143 -1.63 -12.65 15.04
CA THR A 143 -0.40 -13.09 15.70
C THR A 143 -0.78 -14.24 16.60
N GLY A 144 -0.44 -15.45 16.18
CA GLY A 144 -0.37 -16.62 17.06
C GLY A 144 0.91 -16.60 17.88
#